data_AF-A0A4Q4NR96-F1
#
_entry.id   AF-A0A4Q4NR96-F1
#
_cell.length_a   1.000
_cell.length_b   1.000
_cell.length_c   1.000
_cell.angle_alpha   90.00
_cell.angle_beta   90.00
_cell.angle_gamma   90.00
#
_symmetry.space_group_name_H-M   'P 1'
#
loop_
_entity.id
_entity.type
_entity.pdbx_description
1 polymer ?
#
loop_
_entity_poly.entity_id
_entity_poly.type
_entity_poly.pdbx_seq_one_letter_code
_entity_poly.pdbx_strand_id
1 'polypeptide(L)'
;MAIEMVNNTTVSIPSVGTPVSYDFAYRQTSTEGKTPRPSLTTFRAPPYIHVESWDYTADFYDDEILAGERLADQCDAVMLRPADLSRRTCRRLQQSFVENFLRWTPIFDQQTCISALEQGDLDSFASSDAPTCLAFLILALGAISEDRNNNSDNLTPGLEYFARGSRILEHLSLRIGNLATLQCRILQASYFKFAIRPLQT
;
A
#
# COMPACT_ATOMS: atom_id res chain seq x y z
N MET A 1 -6.51 -35.68 -66.36
CA MET A 1 -5.22 -36.34 -66.05
C MET A 1 -4.37 -35.30 -65.35
N ALA A 2 -3.96 -35.57 -64.10
CA ALA A 2 -2.99 -34.86 -63.23
C ALA A 2 -3.26 -33.36 -62.99
N ILE A 3 -3.68 -32.82 -61.83
CA ILE A 3 -3.33 -33.00 -60.40
C ILE A 3 -1.83 -32.96 -60.12
N GLU A 4 -1.41 -31.88 -59.45
CA GLU A 4 -0.30 -31.68 -58.48
C GLU A 4 0.23 -30.23 -58.65
N MET A 5 0.54 -29.43 -57.64
CA MET A 5 0.77 -29.70 -56.22
C MET A 5 0.57 -28.39 -55.43
N VAL A 6 -0.23 -28.45 -54.38
CA VAL A 6 -0.38 -27.41 -53.35
C VAL A 6 0.83 -27.52 -52.43
N ASN A 7 1.75 -26.56 -52.49
CA ASN A 7 2.83 -26.45 -51.50
C ASN A 7 2.33 -25.65 -50.30
N ASN A 8 1.49 -26.28 -49.46
CA ASN A 8 1.23 -25.82 -48.11
C ASN A 8 2.49 -26.09 -47.29
N THR A 9 3.30 -25.05 -47.12
CA THR A 9 4.40 -25.04 -46.16
C THR A 9 3.82 -25.28 -44.77
N THR A 10 4.18 -26.45 -44.24
CA THR A 10 3.93 -26.90 -42.88
C THR A 10 4.39 -25.86 -41.87
N VAL A 11 3.43 -25.17 -41.26
CA VAL A 11 3.67 -24.37 -40.06
C VAL A 11 3.98 -25.34 -38.92
N SER A 12 5.26 -25.56 -38.67
CA SER A 12 5.74 -26.23 -37.46
C SER A 12 5.48 -25.30 -36.27
N ILE A 13 4.44 -25.61 -35.50
CA ILE A 13 4.16 -24.99 -34.20
C ILE A 13 5.29 -25.40 -33.25
N PRO A 14 6.09 -24.48 -32.70
CA PRO A 14 7.03 -24.85 -31.66
C PRO A 14 6.29 -25.07 -30.34
N SER A 15 6.58 -26.24 -29.77
CA SER A 15 6.42 -26.72 -28.40
C SER A 15 5.96 -25.70 -27.35
N VAL A 16 4.80 -25.98 -26.76
CA VAL A 16 4.37 -25.46 -25.45
C VAL A 16 5.36 -25.94 -24.38
N GLY A 17 6.15 -25.01 -23.84
CA GLY A 17 7.01 -25.16 -22.67
C GLY A 17 7.64 -23.79 -22.43
N THR A 18 7.57 -23.17 -21.26
CA THR A 18 7.57 -23.62 -19.86
C THR A 18 6.66 -22.68 -19.04
N PRO A 19 6.26 -23.02 -17.80
CA PRO A 19 5.59 -22.05 -16.94
C PRO A 19 6.55 -20.90 -16.75
N VAL A 20 6.15 -19.69 -17.14
CA VAL A 20 6.90 -18.48 -16.83
C VAL A 20 6.85 -18.36 -15.31
N SER A 21 7.92 -18.81 -14.66
CA SER A 21 8.21 -18.48 -13.28
C SER A 21 8.35 -16.97 -13.23
N TYR A 22 7.27 -16.28 -12.86
CA TYR A 22 7.32 -14.85 -12.58
C TYR A 22 8.18 -14.64 -11.35
N ASP A 23 9.46 -14.38 -11.59
CA ASP A 23 10.36 -13.89 -10.57
C ASP A 23 9.98 -12.43 -10.34
N PHE A 24 9.19 -12.16 -9.29
CA PHE A 24 8.84 -10.81 -8.82
C PHE A 24 10.06 -10.06 -8.24
N ALA A 25 11.26 -10.38 -8.72
CA ALA A 25 12.51 -9.79 -8.29
C ALA A 25 12.54 -8.32 -8.74
N TYR A 26 12.25 -7.43 -7.79
CA TYR A 26 12.61 -6.01 -7.78
C TYR A 26 12.43 -5.26 -9.12
N ARG A 27 11.30 -4.56 -9.29
CA ARG A 27 11.33 -3.30 -10.06
C ARG A 27 11.90 -2.19 -9.19
N GLN A 28 13.15 -2.38 -8.75
CA GLN A 28 14.01 -1.32 -8.25
C GLN A 28 15.16 -1.24 -9.25
N THR A 29 15.35 -0.08 -9.88
CA THR A 29 16.55 0.13 -10.69
C THR A 29 17.75 -0.05 -9.77
N SER A 30 18.65 -0.95 -10.14
CA SER A 30 19.80 -1.42 -9.36
C SER A 30 20.80 -0.32 -8.96
N THR A 31 20.52 0.94 -9.30
CA THR A 31 21.38 2.11 -9.13
C THR A 31 20.85 3.15 -8.13
N GLU A 32 19.61 3.05 -7.62
CA GLU A 32 18.93 4.20 -6.96
C GLU A 32 18.82 4.16 -5.43
N GLY A 33 19.51 3.26 -4.74
CA GLY A 33 19.54 3.23 -3.26
C GLY A 33 20.21 4.46 -2.59
N LYS A 34 20.82 5.37 -3.37
CA LYS A 34 21.57 6.54 -2.88
C LYS A 34 20.94 7.89 -3.22
N THR A 35 19.80 7.91 -3.92
CA THR A 35 19.21 9.14 -4.43
C THR A 35 18.28 9.77 -3.39
N PRO A 36 18.43 11.07 -3.05
CA PRO A 36 17.56 11.74 -2.10
C PRO A 36 16.11 11.75 -2.62
N ARG A 37 15.15 11.55 -1.71
CA ARG A 37 13.73 11.46 -2.06
C ARG A 37 13.24 12.75 -2.73
N PRO A 38 12.45 12.66 -3.81
CA PRO A 38 11.95 13.82 -4.54
C PRO A 38 11.10 14.71 -3.62
N SER A 39 11.34 16.03 -3.71
CA SER A 39 10.51 17.07 -3.09
C SER A 39 9.67 17.75 -4.17
N LEU A 40 8.40 18.04 -3.87
CA LEU A 40 7.44 18.60 -4.83
C LEU A 40 7.86 19.95 -5.42
N THR A 41 8.74 20.69 -4.75
CA THR A 41 9.15 22.05 -5.14
C THR A 41 10.59 22.13 -5.64
N THR A 42 11.42 21.12 -5.38
CA THR A 42 12.85 21.14 -5.73
C THR A 42 13.31 19.92 -6.52
N PHE A 43 12.40 19.00 -6.87
CA PHE A 43 12.79 17.84 -7.66
C PHE A 43 13.22 18.27 -9.06
N ARG A 44 14.52 18.14 -9.31
CA ARG A 44 15.09 18.01 -10.64
C ARG A 44 15.55 16.58 -10.78
N ALA A 45 14.97 15.84 -11.74
CA ALA A 45 15.44 14.50 -12.06
C ALA A 45 16.94 14.57 -12.39
N PRO A 46 17.79 13.79 -11.68
CA PRO A 46 19.20 13.70 -12.04
C PRO A 46 19.35 13.26 -13.50
N PRO A 47 20.33 13.80 -14.24
CA PRO A 47 20.47 13.57 -15.69
C PRO A 47 20.79 12.12 -16.07
N TYR A 48 21.13 11.27 -15.10
CA TYR A 48 21.34 9.83 -15.27
C TYR A 48 20.08 8.99 -15.07
N ILE A 49 18.99 9.57 -14.58
CA ILE A 49 17.67 8.91 -14.56
C ILE A 49 17.07 9.14 -15.95
N HIS A 50 17.15 8.12 -16.80
CA HIS A 50 16.55 8.16 -18.13
C HIS A 50 15.03 8.29 -17.98
N VAL A 51 14.40 9.22 -18.72
CA VAL A 51 12.93 9.38 -18.74
C VAL A 51 12.22 8.07 -19.12
N GLU A 52 12.88 7.23 -19.91
CA GLU A 52 12.45 5.88 -20.30
C GLU A 52 12.51 4.84 -19.17
N SER A 53 13.05 5.17 -17.99
CA SER A 53 13.01 4.29 -16.81
C SER A 53 11.62 4.21 -16.19
N TRP A 54 10.72 5.12 -16.56
CA TRP A 54 9.31 5.10 -16.18
C TRP A 54 8.54 4.48 -17.33
N ASP A 55 7.99 3.30 -17.08
CA ASP A 55 7.07 2.66 -18.01
C ASP A 55 5.82 3.53 -18.12
N TYR A 56 5.71 4.27 -19.24
CA TYR A 56 4.58 5.14 -19.56
C TYR A 56 3.66 4.49 -20.61
N THR A 57 3.73 3.18 -20.76
CA THR A 57 2.86 2.45 -21.68
C THR A 57 1.43 2.40 -21.17
N ALA A 58 0.47 2.25 -22.08
CA ALA A 58 -0.93 2.03 -21.71
C ALA A 58 -1.07 0.75 -20.86
N ASP A 59 -0.36 -0.31 -21.24
CA ASP A 59 -0.36 -1.60 -20.54
C ASP A 59 0.07 -1.47 -19.07
N PHE A 60 1.09 -0.64 -18.77
CA PHE A 60 1.48 -0.36 -17.39
C PHE A 60 0.36 0.30 -16.59
N TYR A 61 -0.33 1.29 -17.17
CA TYR A 61 -1.44 1.96 -16.48
C TYR A 61 -2.64 1.04 -16.30
N ASP A 62 -2.93 0.17 -17.27
CA ASP A 62 -3.99 -0.83 -17.17
C ASP A 62 -3.70 -1.83 -16.03
N ASP A 63 -2.45 -2.28 -15.90
CA ASP A 63 -2.00 -3.15 -14.80
C ASP A 63 -2.12 -2.46 -13.43
N GLU A 64 -1.73 -1.18 -13.32
CA GLU A 64 -1.85 -0.39 -12.08
C GLU A 64 -3.32 -0.13 -11.69
N ILE A 65 -4.19 0.14 -12.66
CA ILE A 65 -5.64 0.26 -12.43
C ILE A 65 -6.18 -1.07 -11.89
N LEU A 66 -5.81 -2.19 -12.53
CA LEU A 66 -6.26 -3.51 -12.13
C LEU A 66 -5.74 -3.91 -10.74
N ALA A 67 -4.50 -3.53 -10.40
CA ALA A 67 -3.96 -3.69 -9.05
C ALA A 67 -4.75 -2.86 -8.01
N GLY A 68 -5.14 -1.63 -8.38
CA GLY A 68 -6.01 -0.78 -7.58
C GLY A 68 -7.39 -1.37 -7.33
N GLU A 69 -8.02 -1.94 -8.36
CA GLU A 69 -9.31 -2.65 -8.25
C GLU A 69 -9.20 -3.87 -7.32
N ARG A 70 -8.15 -4.68 -7.48
CA ARG A 70 -7.89 -5.83 -6.58
C ARG A 70 -7.71 -5.39 -5.13
N LEU A 71 -7.05 -4.25 -4.88
CA LEU A 71 -6.88 -3.71 -3.53
C LEU A 71 -8.23 -3.27 -2.95
N ALA A 72 -9.10 -2.67 -3.75
CA ALA A 72 -10.45 -2.32 -3.34
C ALA A 72 -11.27 -3.57 -2.96
N ASP A 73 -11.24 -4.61 -3.78
CA ASP A 73 -11.90 -5.89 -3.50
C ASP A 73 -11.38 -6.52 -2.19
N GLN A 74 -10.07 -6.45 -1.95
CA GLN A 74 -9.47 -6.93 -0.71
C GLN A 74 -9.92 -6.10 0.50
N CYS A 75 -10.02 -4.77 0.36
CA CYS A 75 -10.54 -3.91 1.42
C CYS A 75 -11.97 -4.32 1.81
N ASP A 76 -12.85 -4.53 0.82
CA ASP A 76 -14.23 -4.97 1.05
C ASP A 76 -14.30 -6.35 1.70
N ALA A 77 -13.50 -7.30 1.22
CA ALA A 77 -13.43 -8.65 1.81
C ALA A 77 -12.98 -8.63 3.28
N VAL A 78 -12.04 -7.74 3.62
CA VAL A 78 -11.51 -7.63 4.97
C VAL A 78 -12.45 -6.85 5.90
N MET A 79 -13.31 -5.98 5.39
CA MET A 79 -14.37 -5.33 6.19
C MET A 79 -15.33 -6.32 6.84
N LEU A 80 -15.53 -7.48 6.22
CA LEU A 80 -16.39 -8.54 6.77
C LEU A 80 -15.72 -9.35 7.89
N ARG A 81 -14.40 -9.27 8.04
CA ARG A 81 -13.63 -10.02 9.05
C ARG A 81 -13.42 -9.15 10.29
N PRO A 82 -13.54 -9.66 11.52
CA PRO A 82 -13.21 -8.87 12.71
C PRO A 82 -11.72 -8.49 12.74
N ALA A 83 -11.40 -7.25 13.11
CA ALA A 83 -10.03 -6.82 13.36
C ALA A 83 -9.60 -7.18 14.80
N ASP A 84 -8.34 -7.52 14.99
CA ASP A 84 -7.78 -7.73 16.33
C ASP A 84 -7.53 -6.38 17.03
N LEU A 85 -8.50 -5.96 17.82
CA LEU A 85 -8.43 -4.73 18.62
C LEU A 85 -8.03 -5.01 20.08
N SER A 86 -7.39 -6.14 20.36
CA SER A 86 -6.90 -6.42 21.70
C SER A 86 -5.88 -5.36 22.13
N ARG A 87 -5.96 -4.91 23.39
CA ARG A 87 -5.03 -3.90 23.95
C ARG A 87 -3.56 -4.25 23.73
N ARG A 88 -3.23 -5.55 23.73
CA ARG A 88 -1.87 -6.03 23.45
C ARG A 88 -1.45 -5.73 22.02
N THR A 89 -2.30 -6.06 21.04
CA THR A 89 -2.04 -5.80 19.62
C THR A 89 -1.99 -4.31 19.35
N CYS A 90 -2.96 -3.54 19.86
CA CYS A 90 -2.98 -2.09 19.70
C CYS A 90 -1.72 -1.41 20.22
N ARG A 91 -1.26 -1.76 21.44
CA ARG A 91 -0.02 -1.20 22.01
C ARG A 91 1.23 -1.56 21.20
N ARG A 92 1.32 -2.81 20.74
CA ARG A 92 2.44 -3.29 19.91
C ARG A 92 2.51 -2.54 18.59
N LEU A 93 1.38 -2.42 17.88
CA LEU A 93 1.30 -1.71 16.61
C LEU A 93 1.55 -0.21 16.78
N GLN A 94 1.04 0.40 17.85
CA GLN A 94 1.34 1.78 18.20
C GLN A 94 2.85 2.00 18.39
N GLN A 95 3.52 1.11 19.12
CA GLN A 95 4.97 1.21 19.33
C GLN A 95 5.72 1.09 18.00
N SER A 96 5.35 0.12 17.15
CA SER A 96 5.91 -0.03 15.81
C SER A 96 5.70 1.24 14.97
N PHE A 97 4.51 1.84 15.02
CA PHE A 97 4.23 3.11 14.34
C PHE A 97 5.16 4.24 14.82
N VAL A 98 5.33 4.40 16.12
CA VAL A 98 6.20 5.46 16.68
C VAL A 98 7.66 5.25 16.27
N GLU A 99 8.16 4.03 16.40
CA GLU A 99 9.57 3.69 16.15
C GLU A 99 9.93 3.70 14.66
N ASN A 100 9.07 3.12 13.83
CA ASN A 100 9.37 2.82 12.42
C ASN A 100 8.76 3.83 11.43
N PHE A 101 7.74 4.60 11.83
CA PHE A 101 7.12 5.61 10.98
C PHE A 101 7.29 7.03 11.50
N LEU A 102 6.82 7.32 12.72
CA LEU A 102 6.75 8.68 13.27
C LEU A 102 8.14 9.31 13.42
N ARG A 103 9.14 8.52 13.80
CA ARG A 103 10.55 8.94 13.87
C ARG A 103 11.07 9.58 12.58
N TRP A 104 10.58 9.13 11.43
CA TRP A 104 11.01 9.61 10.11
C TRP A 104 10.06 10.64 9.51
N THR A 105 8.81 10.69 9.99
CA THR A 105 7.77 11.57 9.50
C THR A 105 7.00 12.18 10.67
N PRO A 106 7.54 13.20 11.35
CA PRO A 106 6.92 13.77 12.55
C PRO A 106 5.68 14.59 12.18
N ILE A 107 4.53 13.92 12.16
CA ILE A 107 3.21 14.51 11.89
C ILE A 107 2.43 14.76 13.20
N PHE A 108 2.78 14.02 14.24
CA PHE A 108 2.13 14.00 15.54
C PHE A 108 3.14 14.14 16.67
N ASP A 109 2.65 14.60 17.82
CA ASP A 109 3.30 14.31 19.09
C ASP A 109 2.95 12.87 19.53
N GLN A 110 3.83 12.24 20.30
CA GLN A 110 3.62 10.90 20.83
C GLN A 110 2.34 10.82 21.66
N GLN A 111 2.01 11.90 22.39
CA GLN A 111 0.79 12.00 23.18
C GLN A 111 -0.47 11.90 22.32
N THR A 112 -0.47 12.49 21.12
CA THR A 112 -1.60 12.40 20.18
C THR A 112 -1.87 10.96 19.76
N CYS A 113 -0.82 10.17 19.56
CA CYS A 113 -0.94 8.76 19.20
C CYS A 113 -1.58 7.94 20.33
N ILE A 114 -1.18 8.21 21.58
CA ILE A 114 -1.74 7.57 22.77
C ILE A 114 -3.22 7.95 22.92
N SER A 115 -3.52 9.25 22.87
CA SER A 115 -4.89 9.74 23.07
C SER A 115 -5.86 9.25 22.00
N ALA A 116 -5.44 9.11 20.74
CA ALA A 116 -6.30 8.56 19.68
C ALA A 116 -6.70 7.10 19.96
N LEU A 117 -5.76 6.28 20.42
CA LEU A 117 -6.03 4.87 20.76
C LEU A 117 -6.85 4.72 22.05
N GLU A 118 -6.61 5.56 23.05
CA GLU A 118 -7.42 5.59 24.27
C GLU A 118 -8.86 5.99 23.98
N GLN A 119 -9.08 7.00 23.12
CA GLN A 119 -10.41 7.41 22.68
C GLN A 119 -11.12 6.30 21.89
N GLY A 120 -10.39 5.60 21.02
CA GLY A 120 -10.91 4.41 20.34
C GLY A 120 -11.30 3.30 21.31
N ASP A 121 -10.45 2.98 22.31
CA ASP A 121 -10.70 1.92 23.29
C ASP A 121 -11.93 2.22 24.18
N LEU A 122 -12.18 3.49 24.51
CA LEU A 122 -13.34 3.91 25.31
C LEU A 122 -14.67 3.57 24.64
N ASP A 123 -14.76 3.69 23.31
CA ASP A 123 -15.96 3.37 22.53
C ASP A 123 -15.82 2.05 21.75
N SER A 124 -14.85 1.21 22.11
CA SER A 124 -14.55 -0.05 21.39
C SER A 124 -14.42 0.12 19.87
N PHE A 125 -13.90 1.27 19.42
CA PHE A 125 -13.73 1.66 18.02
C PHE A 125 -15.03 1.68 17.19
N ALA A 126 -16.19 1.88 17.84
CA ALA A 126 -17.49 1.92 17.17
C ALA A 126 -17.78 3.27 16.50
N SER A 127 -17.20 4.37 16.99
CA SER A 127 -17.44 5.70 16.43
C SER A 127 -16.85 5.88 15.03
N SER A 128 -17.52 6.68 14.20
CA SER A 128 -17.05 7.11 12.87
C SER A 128 -16.56 8.55 12.90
N ASP A 129 -15.70 8.86 13.87
CA ASP A 129 -15.12 10.19 14.07
C ASP A 129 -13.64 10.24 13.65
N ALA A 130 -13.07 11.45 13.65
CA ALA A 130 -11.66 11.65 13.27
C ALA A 130 -10.66 10.94 14.21
N PRO A 131 -10.85 10.92 15.54
CA PRO A 131 -9.98 10.14 16.44
C PRO A 131 -9.97 8.64 16.17
N THR A 132 -11.12 8.01 15.94
CA THR A 132 -11.19 6.58 15.62
C THR A 132 -10.58 6.30 14.25
N CYS A 133 -10.79 7.19 13.27
CA CYS A 133 -10.08 7.12 12.00
C CYS A 133 -8.56 7.20 12.17
N LEU A 134 -8.05 8.13 12.98
CA LEU A 134 -6.63 8.24 13.31
C LEU A 134 -6.11 6.95 13.95
N ALA A 135 -6.85 6.40 14.92
CA ALA A 135 -6.46 5.18 15.60
C ALA A 135 -6.31 4.01 14.62
N PHE A 136 -7.28 3.80 13.73
CA PHE A 136 -7.19 2.79 12.68
C PHE A 136 -5.99 3.00 11.75
N LEU A 137 -5.73 4.23 11.31
CA LEU A 137 -4.60 4.51 10.42
C LEU A 137 -3.24 4.38 11.11
N ILE A 138 -3.14 4.69 12.40
CA ILE A 138 -1.95 4.42 13.23
C ILE A 138 -1.67 2.92 13.32
N LEU A 139 -2.71 2.11 13.58
CA LEU A 139 -2.58 0.66 13.63
C LEU A 139 -2.18 0.07 12.27
N ALA A 140 -2.78 0.55 11.19
CA ALA A 140 -2.44 0.13 9.82
C ALA A 140 -0.97 0.39 9.49
N LEU A 141 -0.50 1.61 9.76
CA LEU A 141 0.89 1.98 9.52
C LEU A 141 1.85 1.24 10.44
N GLY A 142 1.48 1.04 11.71
CA GLY A 142 2.27 0.24 12.64
C GLY A 142 2.43 -1.21 12.19
N ALA A 143 1.40 -1.78 11.56
CA ALA A 143 1.43 -3.14 11.04
C ALA A 143 2.29 -3.25 9.77
N ILE A 144 2.14 -2.33 8.81
CA ILE A 144 2.93 -2.35 7.57
C ILE A 144 4.38 -1.91 7.76
N SER A 145 4.68 -1.16 8.83
CA SER A 145 6.05 -0.77 9.19
C SER A 145 6.75 -1.80 10.07
N GLU A 146 6.04 -2.83 10.56
CA GLU A 146 6.63 -3.87 11.38
C GLU A 146 7.45 -4.83 10.51
N ASP A 147 8.74 -5.02 10.83
CA ASP A 147 9.69 -5.84 10.08
C ASP A 147 9.49 -7.36 10.28
N ARG A 148 8.24 -7.79 10.52
CA ARG A 148 7.89 -9.19 10.80
C ARG A 148 7.19 -9.77 9.59
N ASN A 149 7.94 -10.51 8.79
CA ASN A 149 7.48 -11.21 7.59
C ASN A 149 6.61 -12.46 7.90
N ASN A 150 5.81 -12.42 8.96
CA ASN A 150 5.11 -13.58 9.53
C ASN A 150 3.69 -13.79 8.99
N ASN A 151 3.28 -13.03 7.97
CA ASN A 151 1.94 -13.19 7.42
C ASN A 151 1.92 -14.35 6.43
N SER A 152 1.32 -15.46 6.84
CA SER A 152 0.91 -16.57 5.97
C SER A 152 -0.22 -16.19 5.01
N ASP A 153 -0.88 -15.06 5.30
CA ASP A 153 -1.96 -14.53 4.48
C ASP A 153 -1.36 -13.62 3.41
N ASN A 154 -1.73 -13.85 2.15
CA ASN A 154 -1.36 -13.04 0.98
C ASN A 154 -1.90 -11.58 1.03
N LEU A 155 -2.27 -11.07 2.20
CA LEU A 155 -2.84 -9.73 2.38
C LEU A 155 -1.75 -8.76 2.82
N THR A 156 -1.85 -7.52 2.34
CA THR A 156 -0.98 -6.42 2.78
C THR A 156 -1.12 -6.24 4.30
N PRO A 157 -0.01 -6.15 5.06
CA PRO A 157 -0.08 -6.01 6.51
C PRO A 157 -0.90 -4.78 6.93
N GLY A 158 -1.80 -4.96 7.89
CA GLY A 158 -2.64 -3.89 8.44
C GLY A 158 -3.76 -3.42 7.52
N LEU A 159 -4.05 -4.13 6.43
CA LEU A 159 -5.11 -3.79 5.49
C LEU A 159 -6.48 -3.70 6.19
N GLU A 160 -6.71 -4.52 7.22
CA GLU A 160 -7.93 -4.53 8.01
C GLU A 160 -8.16 -3.22 8.78
N TYR A 161 -7.10 -2.60 9.28
CA TYR A 161 -7.20 -1.30 9.95
C TYR A 161 -7.28 -0.19 8.91
N PHE A 162 -6.51 -0.31 7.82
CA PHE A 162 -6.50 0.66 6.73
C PHE A 162 -7.88 0.85 6.09
N ALA A 163 -8.55 -0.26 5.75
CA ALA A 163 -9.86 -0.21 5.10
C ALA A 163 -10.93 0.39 6.03
N ARG A 164 -10.89 0.11 7.34
CA ARG A 164 -11.81 0.73 8.32
C ARG A 164 -11.57 2.23 8.45
N GLY A 165 -10.30 2.62 8.60
CA GLY A 165 -9.91 4.01 8.67
C GLY A 165 -10.30 4.79 7.41
N SER A 166 -10.07 4.21 6.23
CA SER A 166 -10.43 4.81 4.94
C SER A 166 -11.94 5.00 4.78
N ARG A 167 -12.75 4.01 5.18
CA ARG A 167 -14.21 4.13 5.16
C ARG A 167 -14.73 5.25 6.06
N ILE A 168 -14.19 5.39 7.27
CA ILE A 168 -14.55 6.52 8.15
C ILE A 168 -14.13 7.84 7.48
N LEU A 169 -12.94 7.87 6.91
CA LEU A 169 -12.36 9.06 6.30
C LEU A 169 -13.15 9.58 5.09
N GLU A 170 -13.79 8.70 4.31
CA GLU A 170 -14.71 9.06 3.22
C GLU A 170 -15.91 9.88 3.71
N HIS A 171 -16.38 9.61 4.91
CA HIS A 171 -17.49 10.35 5.52
C HIS A 171 -17.03 11.67 6.18
N LEU A 172 -15.73 11.88 6.37
CA LEU A 172 -15.18 13.11 6.94
C LEU A 172 -15.00 14.19 5.85
N SER A 173 -15.53 15.39 6.11
CA SER A 173 -15.45 16.52 5.19
C SER A 173 -13.99 16.96 4.96
N LEU A 174 -13.65 17.28 3.71
CA LEU A 174 -12.38 17.92 3.33
C LEU A 174 -12.25 19.38 3.80
N ARG A 175 -13.26 19.93 4.50
CA ARG A 175 -13.20 21.30 5.00
C ARG A 175 -12.02 21.42 5.97
N ILE A 176 -11.11 22.32 5.62
CA ILE A 176 -9.78 22.57 6.21
C ILE A 176 -9.79 22.85 7.73
N GLY A 177 -10.96 22.98 8.35
CA GLY A 177 -11.10 23.31 9.78
C GLY A 177 -10.78 22.18 10.76
N ASN A 178 -10.58 20.93 10.33
CA ASN A 178 -10.27 19.82 11.25
C ASN A 178 -8.87 19.24 10.99
N LEU A 179 -7.94 19.55 11.89
CA LEU A 179 -6.56 19.05 11.87
C LEU A 179 -6.48 17.52 11.87
N ALA A 180 -7.34 16.84 12.64
CA ALA A 180 -7.34 15.38 12.71
C ALA A 180 -7.71 14.75 11.37
N THR A 181 -8.68 15.32 10.65
CA THR A 181 -9.03 14.87 9.30
C THR A 181 -7.88 15.04 8.31
N LEU A 182 -7.15 16.17 8.40
CA LEU A 182 -5.95 16.38 7.58
C LEU A 182 -4.87 15.33 7.89
N GLN A 183 -4.64 15.07 9.17
CA GLN A 183 -3.70 14.06 9.63
C GLN A 183 -4.08 12.65 9.14
N CYS A 184 -5.37 12.28 9.18
CA CYS A 184 -5.85 11.03 8.59
C CYS A 184 -5.52 10.93 7.10
N ARG A 185 -5.69 12.00 6.32
CA ARG A 185 -5.36 11.99 4.89
C ARG A 185 -3.86 11.80 4.65
N ILE A 186 -3.01 12.44 5.46
CA ILE A 186 -1.56 12.25 5.41
C ILE A 186 -1.21 10.79 5.72
N LEU A 187 -1.84 10.19 6.74
CA LEU A 187 -1.60 8.79 7.07
C LEU A 187 -2.11 7.82 6.00
N GLN A 188 -3.26 8.10 5.39
CA GLN A 188 -3.80 7.32 4.28
C GLN A 188 -2.81 7.28 3.10
N ALA A 189 -2.33 8.45 2.68
CA ALA A 189 -1.32 8.55 1.62
C ALA A 189 0.00 7.85 2.02
N SER A 190 0.37 7.94 3.30
CA SER A 190 1.55 7.26 3.82
C SER A 190 1.41 5.74 3.75
N TYR A 191 0.24 5.19 4.05
CA TYR A 191 0.01 3.74 3.97
C TYR A 191 0.15 3.24 2.53
N PHE A 192 -0.46 3.92 1.54
CA PHE A 192 -0.25 3.60 0.13
C PHE A 192 1.23 3.61 -0.26
N LYS A 193 1.98 4.62 0.21
CA LYS A 193 3.43 4.68 -0.04
C LYS A 193 4.20 3.50 0.56
N PHE A 194 3.76 2.94 1.68
CA PHE A 194 4.35 1.71 2.23
C PHE A 194 3.90 0.47 1.46
N ALA A 195 2.63 0.39 1.06
CA ALA A 195 2.07 -0.73 0.30
C ALA A 195 2.68 -0.86 -1.11
N ILE A 196 3.09 0.26 -1.71
CA ILE A 196 3.78 0.29 -3.02
C ILE A 196 5.27 -0.09 -2.88
N ARG A 197 5.85 -0.11 -1.67
CA ARG A 197 7.26 -0.54 -1.54
C ARG A 197 7.33 -2.01 -1.95
N PRO A 198 8.24 -2.38 -2.86
CA PRO A 198 8.51 -3.78 -3.10
C PRO A 198 8.92 -4.38 -1.76
N LEU A 199 8.13 -5.35 -1.27
CA LEU A 199 8.56 -6.23 -0.21
C LEU A 199 9.90 -6.78 -0.69
N GLN A 200 10.98 -6.45 0.01
CA GLN A 200 12.29 -6.97 -0.32
C GLN A 200 12.21 -8.50 -0.19
N THR A 201 12.08 -9.18 -1.32
CA THR A 201 12.19 -10.65 -1.42
C THR A 201 13.65 -11.04 -1.40
#